data_AF-A0A7S0FI08-F1
#
_entry.id   AF-A0A7S0FI08-F1
#
_cell.length_a   1.000
_cell.length_b   1.000
_cell.length_c   1.000
_cell.angle_alpha   90.00
_cell.angle_beta   90.00
_cell.angle_gamma   90.00
#
_symmetry.space_group_name_H-M   'P 1'
#
loop_
_entity.id
_entity.type
_entity.pdbx_description
1 polymer ?
#
loop_
_entity_poly.entity_id
_entity_poly.type
_entity_poly.pdbx_seq_one_letter_code
_entity_poly.pdbx_strand_id
1 'polypeptide(L)'
;LSSTPNAGLTVVQVNTDSAMDCKDAERDAIIEMLSILAEKGKLSRSDFETPMGDLIEFIDSFVIDSPRAFKYLGDMLAEFLRVKVLDVPWMCRQCAKLKELDPDTKSAERVILETIESMKEIDSVGIDGAKSFFGSSSEAALETLLGADRWSEVKAEKLV
;
A
#
# COMPACT_ATOMS: atom_id res chain seq x y z
N LEU A 1 7.10 -19.88 -11.24
CA LEU A 1 8.13 -18.87 -10.94
C LEU A 1 9.25 -19.43 -10.05
N SER A 2 9.04 -20.53 -9.32
CA SER A 2 10.00 -21.12 -8.37
C SER A 2 11.29 -21.70 -8.97
N SER A 3 11.38 -21.87 -10.28
CA SER A 3 12.56 -22.45 -10.97
C SER A 3 13.65 -21.44 -11.31
N THR A 4 13.39 -20.14 -11.10
CA THR A 4 14.34 -19.05 -11.40
C THR A 4 14.49 -18.19 -10.15
N PRO A 5 15.69 -18.08 -9.57
CA PRO A 5 15.93 -17.23 -8.40
C PRO A 5 15.45 -15.80 -8.64
N ASN A 6 14.77 -15.22 -7.65
CA ASN A 6 14.28 -13.83 -7.65
C ASN A 6 13.28 -13.46 -8.75
N ALA A 7 12.76 -14.42 -9.52
CA ALA A 7 11.81 -14.12 -10.59
C ALA A 7 10.50 -13.49 -10.06
N GLY A 8 10.04 -13.90 -8.87
CA GLY A 8 8.84 -13.31 -8.24
C GLY A 8 9.07 -11.83 -7.90
N LEU A 9 10.13 -11.54 -7.15
CA LEU A 9 10.59 -10.18 -6.86
C LEU A 9 10.69 -9.31 -8.12
N THR A 10 11.38 -9.77 -9.16
CA THR A 10 11.53 -9.01 -10.41
C THR A 10 10.18 -8.77 -11.10
N VAL A 11 9.29 -9.77 -11.11
CA VAL A 11 7.95 -9.63 -11.68
C VAL A 11 7.16 -8.56 -10.93
N VAL A 12 7.16 -8.57 -9.59
CA VAL A 12 6.45 -7.55 -8.83
C VAL A 12 7.06 -6.18 -9.10
N GLN A 13 8.37 -6.02 -8.94
CA GLN A 13 9.07 -4.74 -9.09
C GLN A 13 8.80 -4.07 -10.43
N VAL A 14 9.06 -4.76 -11.55
CA VAL A 14 8.89 -4.18 -12.88
C VAL A 14 7.45 -3.73 -13.13
N ASN A 15 6.49 -4.49 -12.61
CA ASN A 15 5.08 -4.18 -12.79
C ASN A 15 4.62 -3.03 -11.88
N THR A 16 5.03 -3.01 -10.61
CA THR A 16 4.66 -1.94 -9.68
C THR A 16 5.33 -0.61 -10.03
N ASP A 17 6.56 -0.65 -10.56
CA ASP A 17 7.21 0.55 -11.11
C ASP A 17 6.43 1.08 -12.33
N SER A 18 6.05 0.18 -13.24
CA SER A 18 5.25 0.55 -14.42
C SER A 18 3.87 1.09 -14.03
N ALA A 19 3.27 0.59 -12.94
CA ALA A 19 1.97 1.01 -12.43
C ALA A 19 1.95 2.46 -11.94
N MET A 20 3.10 3.03 -11.55
CA MET A 20 3.20 4.42 -11.11
C MET A 20 3.05 5.43 -12.26
N ASP A 21 3.40 5.04 -13.49
CA ASP A 21 3.49 5.95 -14.65
C ASP A 21 2.55 5.59 -15.82
N CYS A 22 1.86 4.45 -15.76
CA CYS A 22 0.96 4.01 -16.83
C CYS A 22 -0.46 4.61 -16.72
N LYS A 23 -1.29 4.33 -17.72
CA LYS A 23 -2.70 4.75 -17.72
C LYS A 23 -3.51 3.94 -16.71
N ASP A 24 -4.61 4.51 -16.24
CA ASP A 24 -5.48 3.88 -15.22
C ASP A 24 -5.88 2.44 -15.59
N ALA A 25 -6.34 2.19 -16.82
CA ALA A 25 -6.70 0.83 -17.26
C ALA A 25 -5.52 -0.16 -17.32
N GLU A 26 -4.30 0.32 -17.58
CA GLU A 26 -3.08 -0.51 -17.57
C GLU A 26 -2.68 -0.84 -16.13
N ARG A 27 -2.81 0.14 -15.22
CA ARG A 27 -2.57 -0.02 -13.79
C ARG A 27 -3.50 -1.05 -13.18
N ASP A 28 -4.79 -0.95 -13.48
CA ASP A 28 -5.81 -1.89 -12.98
C ASP A 28 -5.48 -3.32 -13.42
N ALA A 29 -5.08 -3.52 -14.69
CA ALA A 29 -4.70 -4.82 -15.21
C ALA A 29 -3.42 -5.38 -14.55
N ILE A 30 -2.44 -4.51 -14.27
CA ILE A 30 -1.22 -4.90 -13.54
C ILE A 30 -1.56 -5.37 -12.12
N ILE A 31 -2.36 -4.57 -11.40
CA ILE A 31 -2.79 -4.86 -10.03
C ILE A 31 -3.55 -6.20 -10.00
N GLU A 32 -4.53 -6.38 -10.88
CA GLU A 32 -5.32 -7.61 -10.98
C GLU A 32 -4.44 -8.83 -11.25
N MET A 33 -3.52 -8.73 -12.21
CA MET A 33 -2.60 -9.82 -12.54
C MET A 33 -1.75 -10.23 -11.33
N LEU A 34 -1.15 -9.27 -10.62
CA LEU A 34 -0.31 -9.56 -9.46
C LEU A 34 -1.13 -10.19 -8.32
N SER A 35 -2.35 -9.71 -8.10
CA SER A 35 -3.29 -10.30 -7.14
C SER A 35 -3.64 -11.75 -7.47
N ILE A 36 -3.99 -12.04 -8.72
CA ILE A 36 -4.30 -13.41 -9.15
C ILE A 36 -3.10 -14.34 -8.94
N LEU A 37 -1.88 -13.85 -9.21
CA LEU A 37 -0.65 -14.63 -9.00
C LEU A 37 -0.39 -14.88 -7.51
N ALA A 38 -0.63 -13.88 -6.65
CA ALA A 38 -0.55 -14.03 -5.21
C ALA A 38 -1.57 -15.03 -4.65
N GLU A 39 -2.85 -14.88 -5.01
CA GLU A 39 -3.95 -15.76 -4.58
C GLU A 39 -3.71 -17.22 -5.04
N LYS A 40 -3.09 -17.41 -6.21
CA LYS A 40 -2.69 -18.75 -6.72
C LYS A 40 -1.38 -19.27 -6.13
N GLY A 41 -0.79 -18.59 -5.16
CA GLY A 41 0.46 -18.97 -4.50
C GLY A 41 1.66 -18.98 -5.46
N LYS A 42 1.62 -18.19 -6.54
CA LYS A 42 2.72 -18.05 -7.51
C LYS A 42 3.68 -16.92 -7.13
N LEU A 43 3.16 -15.93 -6.41
CA LEU A 43 3.92 -14.89 -5.72
C LEU A 43 3.63 -15.01 -4.23
N SER A 44 4.64 -14.71 -3.43
CA SER A 44 4.62 -14.78 -1.97
C SER A 44 4.84 -13.40 -1.38
N ARG A 45 4.57 -13.25 -0.09
CA ARG A 45 4.83 -12.00 0.65
C ARG A 45 6.22 -11.40 0.41
N SER A 46 7.26 -12.24 0.43
CA SER A 46 8.64 -11.78 0.21
C SER A 46 8.90 -11.20 -1.19
N ASP A 47 8.07 -11.54 -2.18
CA ASP A 47 8.17 -10.96 -3.52
C ASP A 47 7.61 -9.52 -3.56
N PHE A 48 6.73 -9.14 -2.63
CA PHE A 48 6.09 -7.82 -2.58
C PHE A 48 6.72 -6.84 -1.59
N GLU A 49 7.28 -7.32 -0.46
CA GLU A 49 7.74 -6.44 0.60
C GLU A 49 8.88 -5.51 0.17
N THR A 50 9.83 -5.96 -0.65
CA THR A 50 10.91 -5.08 -1.13
C THR A 50 10.39 -4.04 -2.12
N PRO A 51 9.74 -4.42 -3.24
CA PRO A 51 9.34 -3.43 -4.25
C PRO A 51 8.32 -2.41 -3.73
N MET A 52 7.35 -2.85 -2.93
CA MET A 52 6.37 -1.93 -2.36
C MET A 52 6.98 -1.04 -1.27
N GLY A 53 7.99 -1.53 -0.55
CA GLY A 53 8.75 -0.72 0.39
C GLY A 53 9.52 0.41 -0.32
N ASP A 54 10.17 0.09 -1.43
CA ASP A 54 10.91 1.05 -2.24
C ASP A 54 9.96 2.13 -2.81
N LEU A 55 8.77 1.73 -3.32
CA LEU A 55 7.77 2.70 -3.78
C LEU A 55 7.28 3.65 -2.68
N ILE A 56 7.10 3.14 -1.45
CA ILE A 56 6.76 3.99 -0.30
C ILE A 56 7.91 4.94 0.00
N GLU A 57 9.15 4.45 0.06
CA GLU A 57 10.35 5.25 0.38
C GLU A 57 10.56 6.41 -0.61
N PHE A 58 10.27 6.19 -1.89
CA PHE A 58 10.48 7.18 -2.95
C PHE A 58 9.20 7.94 -3.36
N ILE A 59 8.09 7.82 -2.61
CA ILE A 59 6.81 8.43 -2.98
C ILE A 59 6.88 9.95 -3.18
N ASP A 60 7.72 10.63 -2.39
CA ASP A 60 7.95 12.08 -2.49
C ASP A 60 8.65 12.48 -3.79
N SER A 61 9.43 11.58 -4.37
CA SER A 61 10.01 11.79 -5.70
C SER A 61 8.94 11.62 -6.78
N PHE A 62 8.11 10.57 -6.69
CA PHE A 62 7.06 10.30 -7.68
C PHE A 62 6.00 11.41 -7.73
N VAL A 63 5.65 12.01 -6.60
CA VAL A 63 4.60 13.04 -6.57
C VAL A 63 4.99 14.34 -7.29
N ILE A 64 6.30 14.60 -7.44
CA ILE A 64 6.81 15.77 -8.20
C ILE A 64 6.36 15.69 -9.65
N ASP A 65 6.47 14.50 -10.25
CA ASP A 65 6.12 14.27 -11.65
C ASP A 65 4.64 13.89 -11.83
N SER A 66 4.06 13.18 -10.84
CA SER A 66 2.69 12.70 -10.88
C SER A 66 1.93 13.05 -9.60
N PRO A 67 1.12 14.12 -9.58
CA PRO A 67 0.35 14.51 -8.40
C PRO A 67 -0.61 13.42 -7.86
N ARG A 68 -0.94 12.42 -8.68
CA ARG A 68 -1.78 11.27 -8.33
C ARG A 68 -0.98 10.07 -7.79
N ALA A 69 0.35 10.14 -7.68
CA ALA A 69 1.20 9.05 -7.22
C ALA A 69 0.74 8.42 -5.89
N PHE A 70 0.30 9.22 -4.92
CA PHE A 70 -0.24 8.69 -3.66
C PHE A 70 -1.51 7.85 -3.84
N LYS A 71 -2.40 8.23 -4.77
CA LYS A 71 -3.59 7.43 -5.10
C LYS A 71 -3.18 6.12 -5.74
N TYR A 72 -2.25 6.15 -6.68
CA TYR A 72 -1.77 4.94 -7.38
C TYR A 72 -1.09 3.95 -6.43
N LEU A 73 -0.27 4.46 -5.52
CA LEU A 73 0.32 3.66 -4.45
C LEU A 73 -0.74 3.13 -3.49
N GLY A 74 -1.74 3.96 -3.15
CA GLY A 74 -2.89 3.56 -2.33
C GLY A 74 -3.70 2.41 -2.95
N ASP A 75 -3.94 2.45 -4.27
CA ASP A 75 -4.61 1.39 -5.03
C ASP A 75 -3.86 0.06 -4.93
N MET A 76 -2.54 0.09 -5.17
CA MET A 76 -1.69 -1.10 -5.05
C MET A 76 -1.66 -1.64 -3.62
N LEU A 77 -1.47 -0.77 -2.62
CA LEU A 77 -1.42 -1.17 -1.22
C LEU A 77 -2.75 -1.75 -0.75
N ALA A 78 -3.88 -1.14 -1.13
CA ALA A 78 -5.20 -1.62 -0.75
C ALA A 78 -5.42 -3.06 -1.25
N GLU A 79 -5.10 -3.31 -2.52
CA GLU A 79 -5.24 -4.63 -3.11
C GLU A 79 -4.26 -5.66 -2.49
N PHE A 80 -3.01 -5.28 -2.27
CA PHE A 80 -2.00 -6.19 -1.71
C PHE A 80 -2.20 -6.50 -0.22
N LEU A 81 -2.87 -5.60 0.51
CA LEU A 81 -3.44 -5.86 1.83
C LEU A 81 -4.62 -6.84 1.72
N ARG A 82 -5.54 -6.65 0.75
CA ARG A 82 -6.70 -7.54 0.53
C ARG A 82 -6.28 -8.99 0.29
N VAL A 83 -5.30 -9.21 -0.59
CA VAL A 83 -4.77 -10.56 -0.87
C VAL A 83 -3.75 -11.05 0.17
N LYS A 84 -3.52 -10.28 1.23
CA LYS A 84 -2.71 -10.65 2.41
C LYS A 84 -1.24 -10.93 2.10
N VAL A 85 -0.71 -10.36 1.03
CA VAL A 85 0.75 -10.37 0.77
C VAL A 85 1.45 -9.25 1.53
N LEU A 86 0.72 -8.23 1.96
CA LEU A 86 1.16 -7.19 2.89
C LEU A 86 0.21 -7.11 4.09
N ASP A 87 0.62 -6.42 5.14
CA ASP A 87 -0.25 -6.05 6.26
C ASP A 87 -0.03 -4.59 6.71
N VAL A 88 -1.02 -4.03 7.42
CA VAL A 88 -0.98 -2.63 7.87
C VAL A 88 0.21 -2.36 8.81
N PRO A 89 0.57 -3.23 9.78
CA PRO A 89 1.78 -3.04 10.56
C PRO A 89 3.06 -2.94 9.72
N TRP A 90 3.20 -3.74 8.66
CA TRP A 90 4.32 -3.65 7.72
C TRP A 90 4.30 -2.31 6.98
N MET A 91 3.14 -1.88 6.49
CA MET A 91 2.98 -0.59 5.80
C MET A 91 3.36 0.57 6.72
N CYS A 92 2.93 0.55 7.98
CA CYS A 92 3.29 1.57 8.96
C CYS A 92 4.81 1.63 9.20
N ARG A 93 5.50 0.47 9.23
CA ARG A 93 6.97 0.45 9.35
C ARG A 93 7.66 1.07 8.14
N GLN A 94 7.16 0.86 6.93
CA GLN A 94 7.72 1.52 5.73
C GLN A 94 7.44 3.03 5.76
N CYS A 95 6.23 3.44 6.13
CA CYS A 95 5.88 4.86 6.26
C CYS A 95 6.68 5.57 7.36
N ALA A 96 7.08 4.87 8.42
CA ALA A 96 7.92 5.43 9.47
C ALA A 96 9.30 5.87 8.94
N LYS A 97 9.86 5.16 7.95
CA LYS A 97 11.13 5.54 7.31
C LYS A 97 11.06 6.90 6.62
N LEU A 98 9.89 7.27 6.07
CA LEU A 98 9.69 8.61 5.50
C LEU A 98 9.91 9.70 6.56
N LYS A 99 9.42 9.47 7.79
CA LYS A 99 9.61 10.39 8.93
C LYS A 99 11.05 10.41 9.46
N GLU A 100 11.80 9.33 9.27
CA GLU A 100 13.23 9.30 9.59
C GLU A 100 14.05 10.16 8.62
N LEU A 101 13.64 10.19 7.34
CA LEU A 101 14.26 11.02 6.30
C LEU A 101 13.84 12.50 6.42
N ASP A 102 12.55 12.75 6.63
CA ASP A 102 11.98 14.08 6.85
C ASP A 102 10.91 14.03 7.96
N PRO A 103 11.24 14.45 9.20
CA PRO A 103 10.31 14.40 10.33
C PRO A 103 9.00 15.17 10.13
N ASP A 104 9.00 16.19 9.27
CA ASP A 104 7.84 17.05 9.00
C ASP A 104 7.02 16.57 7.78
N THR A 105 7.42 15.45 7.15
CA THR A 105 6.72 14.92 5.97
C THR A 105 5.27 14.57 6.29
N LYS A 106 4.38 14.96 5.38
CA LYS A 106 2.96 14.55 5.41
C LYS A 106 2.71 13.25 4.65
N SER A 107 3.73 12.72 3.99
CA SER A 107 3.61 11.63 3.02
C SER A 107 3.28 10.31 3.70
N ALA A 108 3.85 10.07 4.89
CA ALA A 108 3.50 8.91 5.71
C ALA A 108 1.99 8.84 6.02
N GLU A 109 1.39 9.94 6.48
CA GLU A 109 -0.05 10.00 6.71
C GLU A 109 -0.84 9.88 5.41
N ARG A 110 -0.39 10.56 4.36
CA ARG A 110 -1.09 10.54 3.06
C ARG A 110 -1.15 9.15 2.45
N VAL A 111 -0.10 8.34 2.55
CA VAL A 111 -0.11 6.94 2.12
C VAL A 111 -1.20 6.15 2.86
N ILE A 112 -1.32 6.31 4.19
CA ILE A 112 -2.36 5.64 4.97
C ILE A 112 -3.76 6.06 4.49
N LEU A 113 -4.00 7.36 4.32
CA LEU A 113 -5.30 7.89 3.91
C LEU A 113 -5.72 7.40 2.53
N GLU A 114 -4.83 7.48 1.53
CA GLU A 114 -5.14 7.03 0.17
C GLU A 114 -5.32 5.50 0.09
N THR A 115 -4.62 4.74 0.94
CA THR A 115 -4.83 3.29 1.06
C THR A 115 -6.21 2.98 1.65
N ILE A 116 -6.65 3.72 2.69
CA ILE A 116 -8.00 3.56 3.25
C ILE A 116 -9.07 3.89 2.22
N GLU A 117 -8.92 5.01 1.49
CA GLU A 117 -9.88 5.39 0.45
C GLU A 117 -9.96 4.35 -0.66
N SER A 118 -8.83 3.89 -1.17
CA SER A 118 -8.79 2.87 -2.24
C SER A 118 -9.36 1.54 -1.76
N MET A 119 -9.12 1.16 -0.49
CA MET A 119 -9.71 -0.05 0.10
C MET A 119 -11.25 0.01 0.13
N LYS A 120 -11.84 1.18 0.38
CA LYS A 120 -13.30 1.36 0.38
C LYS A 120 -13.91 1.23 -1.01
N GLU A 121 -13.14 1.52 -2.05
CA GLU A 121 -13.56 1.42 -3.45
C GLU A 121 -13.56 -0.03 -3.95
N ILE A 122 -12.89 -0.96 -3.26
CA ILE A 122 -12.93 -2.38 -3.62
C ILE A 122 -14.29 -2.96 -3.23
N ASP A 123 -15.10 -3.35 -4.21
CA ASP A 123 -16.46 -3.90 -4.04
C ASP A 123 -16.55 -5.04 -3.03
N SER A 124 -15.55 -5.92 -2.98
CA SER A 124 -15.52 -7.07 -2.06
C SER A 124 -15.12 -6.72 -0.63
N VAL A 125 -14.64 -5.50 -0.38
CA VAL A 125 -14.14 -5.03 0.92
C VAL A 125 -15.05 -3.96 1.50
N GLY A 126 -15.26 -2.85 0.77
CA GLY A 126 -16.06 -1.72 1.22
C GLY A 126 -15.59 -1.11 2.55
N ILE A 127 -16.45 -0.29 3.16
CA ILE A 127 -16.12 0.41 4.41
C ILE A 127 -15.91 -0.53 5.61
N ASP A 128 -16.72 -1.59 5.72
CA ASP A 128 -16.63 -2.53 6.84
C ASP A 128 -15.37 -3.40 6.75
N GLY A 129 -14.98 -3.78 5.54
CA GLY A 129 -13.70 -4.45 5.31
C GLY A 129 -12.52 -3.52 5.62
N ALA A 130 -12.56 -2.26 5.19
CA ALA A 130 -11.54 -1.28 5.53
C ALA A 130 -11.40 -1.11 7.06
N LYS A 131 -12.53 -1.00 7.79
CA LYS A 131 -12.55 -1.00 9.27
C LYS A 131 -11.86 -2.22 9.86
N SER A 132 -12.01 -3.40 9.25
CA SER A 132 -11.35 -4.62 9.71
C SER A 132 -9.83 -4.59 9.52
N PHE A 133 -9.33 -4.09 8.38
CA PHE A 133 -7.87 -4.02 8.13
C PHE A 133 -7.17 -2.99 9.02
N PHE A 134 -7.83 -1.84 9.19
CA PHE A 134 -7.33 -0.71 10.00
C PHE A 134 -7.90 -0.73 11.42
N GLY A 135 -8.39 -1.88 11.88
CA GLY A 135 -9.00 -2.04 13.20
C GLY A 135 -7.98 -2.35 14.30
N SER A 136 -8.46 -3.04 15.34
CA SER A 136 -7.70 -3.31 16.57
C SER A 136 -6.37 -4.06 16.37
N SER A 137 -6.25 -4.92 15.35
CA SER A 137 -5.00 -5.63 15.07
C SER A 137 -3.88 -4.73 14.55
N SER A 138 -4.23 -3.55 14.04
CA SER A 138 -3.32 -2.61 13.39
C SER A 138 -3.19 -1.29 14.18
N GLU A 139 -4.06 -1.08 15.16
CA GLU A 139 -4.21 0.16 15.91
C GLU A 139 -2.91 0.62 16.55
N ALA A 140 -2.20 -0.25 17.28
CA ALA A 140 -0.93 0.11 17.92
C ALA A 140 0.13 0.61 16.90
N ALA A 141 0.19 0.02 15.71
CA ALA A 141 1.12 0.44 14.66
C ALA A 141 0.74 1.80 14.07
N LEU A 142 -0.57 2.06 13.90
CA LEU A 142 -1.09 3.32 13.39
C LEU A 142 -0.93 4.45 14.41
N GLU A 143 -1.17 4.19 15.69
CA GLU A 143 -0.95 5.14 16.78
C GLU A 143 0.54 5.46 16.96
N THR A 144 1.42 4.48 16.77
CA THR A 144 2.87 4.72 16.78
C THR A 144 3.28 5.61 15.61
N LEU A 145 2.72 5.39 14.42
CA LEU A 145 3.07 6.16 13.23
C LEU A 145 2.52 7.59 13.27
N LEU A 146 1.23 7.77 13.59
CA LEU A 146 0.50 9.03 13.46
C LEU A 146 0.32 9.78 14.78
N GLY A 147 0.44 9.09 15.91
CA GLY A 147 -0.03 9.55 17.21
C GLY A 147 -1.48 9.13 17.46
N ALA A 148 -1.81 8.82 18.73
CA ALA A 148 -3.13 8.32 19.12
C ALA A 148 -4.27 9.31 18.83
N ASP A 149 -4.03 10.61 19.06
CA ASP A 149 -5.02 11.66 18.79
C ASP A 149 -5.32 11.75 17.29
N ARG A 150 -4.27 11.84 16.45
CA ARG A 150 -4.45 11.94 14.99
C ARG A 150 -5.07 10.67 14.42
N TRP A 151 -4.67 9.49 14.88
CA TRP A 151 -5.30 8.24 14.45
C TRP A 151 -6.80 8.19 14.81
N SER A 152 -7.19 8.72 15.96
CA SER A 152 -8.59 8.82 16.36
C SER A 152 -9.40 9.73 15.44
N GLU A 153 -8.83 10.86 15.02
CA GLU A 153 -9.44 11.74 14.00
C GLU A 153 -9.59 11.04 12.65
N VAL A 154 -8.53 10.39 12.17
CA VAL A 154 -8.57 9.65 10.90
C VAL A 154 -9.63 8.56 10.92
N LYS A 155 -9.74 7.79 12.02
CA LYS A 155 -10.83 6.81 12.18
C LYS A 155 -12.19 7.47 12.04
N ALA A 156 -12.42 8.60 12.71
CA ALA A 156 -13.69 9.33 12.67
C ALA A 156 -14.03 9.89 11.29
N GLU A 157 -13.03 10.38 10.55
CA GLU A 157 -13.19 10.99 9.22
C GLU A 157 -13.35 9.95 8.09
N LYS A 158 -12.63 8.84 8.18
CA LYS A 158 -12.42 7.91 7.06
C LYS A 158 -13.08 6.56 7.22
N LEU A 159 -13.30 6.14 8.47
CA LEU A 159 -13.74 4.79 8.84
C LEU A 159 -15.00 4.84 9.72
N VAL A 160 -15.87 5.84 9.55
CA VAL A 160 -17.20 5.89 10.17
C VAL A 160 -18.27 5.65 9.12
#